data_AF-U7MSG9-F1
#
_entry.id   AF-U7MSG9-F1
#
_cell.length_a   1.000
_cell.length_b   1.000
_cell.length_c   1.000
_cell.angle_alpha   90.00
_cell.angle_beta   90.00
_cell.angle_gamma   90.00
#
_symmetry.space_group_name_H-M   'P 1'
#
loop_
_entity.id
_entity.type
_entity.pdbx_description
1 polymer ?
#
loop_
_entity_poly.entity_id
_entity_poly.type
_entity_poly.pdbx_seq_one_letter_code
_entity_poly.pdbx_strand_id
1 'polypeptide(L)'
;MTTATDLETVARLDHVVAEYVRRRRWAGSFVTSNCLVMDVGNSHTEDLAEWVTPKSLAKRMAGVALMTATSRNHQRAKGPRTPVGDTPLPRLLPNRPRD
;
A
#
# COMPACT_ATOMS: atom_id res chain seq x y z
N MET A 1 7.82 -10.46 5.33
CA MET A 1 7.42 -9.10 5.75
C MET A 1 6.32 -9.25 6.78
N THR A 2 6.64 -9.06 8.05
CA THR A 2 5.67 -9.25 9.15
C THR A 2 5.66 -8.08 10.12
N THR A 3 6.55 -7.08 9.92
CA THR A 3 6.61 -5.88 10.76
C THR A 3 6.37 -4.59 9.96
N ALA A 4 6.06 -3.52 10.69
CA ALA A 4 5.97 -2.18 10.14
C ALA A 4 7.29 -1.69 9.51
N THR A 5 8.43 -2.05 10.11
CA THR A 5 9.78 -1.73 9.60
C THR A 5 10.10 -2.45 8.30
N ASP A 6 9.69 -3.73 8.19
CA ASP A 6 9.83 -4.46 6.93
C ASP A 6 9.03 -3.78 5.83
N LEU A 7 7.78 -3.40 6.13
CA LEU A 7 6.90 -2.70 5.19
C LEU A 7 7.52 -1.38 4.73
N GLU A 8 8.06 -0.57 5.63
CA GLU A 8 8.69 0.69 5.26
C GLU A 8 9.86 0.51 4.29
N THR A 9 10.65 -0.54 4.51
CA THR A 9 11.81 -0.85 3.66
C THR A 9 11.37 -1.25 2.26
N VAL A 10 10.38 -2.15 2.15
CA VAL A 10 9.96 -2.70 0.86
C VAL A 10 8.98 -1.79 0.10
N ALA A 11 8.21 -0.94 0.80
CA ALA A 11 7.29 0.03 0.17
C ALA A 11 8.02 1.11 -0.66
N ARG A 12 9.34 1.20 -0.53
CA ARG A 12 10.22 2.07 -1.33
C ARG A 12 10.66 1.43 -2.65
N LEU A 13 10.42 0.13 -2.81
CA LEU A 13 10.79 -0.66 -3.97
C LEU A 13 9.54 -0.99 -4.81
N ASP A 14 9.75 -1.65 -5.94
CA ASP A 14 8.64 -2.20 -6.71
C ASP A 14 7.85 -3.22 -5.88
N HIS A 15 6.53 -3.03 -5.83
CA HIS A 15 5.62 -3.94 -5.14
C HIS A 15 5.55 -5.27 -5.88
N VAL A 16 6.40 -6.21 -5.49
CA VAL A 16 6.40 -7.60 -5.96
C VAL A 16 6.05 -8.50 -4.79
N VAL A 17 4.90 -9.16 -4.88
CA VAL A 17 4.36 -10.04 -3.83
C VAL A 17 4.18 -11.47 -4.33
N ALA A 18 5.22 -11.97 -5.00
CA ALA A 18 5.29 -13.36 -5.43
C ALA A 18 6.74 -13.81 -5.47
N GLU A 19 6.94 -15.10 -5.25
CA GLU A 19 8.22 -15.76 -5.50
C GLU A 19 8.32 -16.15 -6.98
N TYR A 20 9.51 -15.93 -7.55
CA TYR A 20 9.81 -16.28 -8.93
C TYR A 20 11.10 -17.09 -9.04
N VAL A 21 11.13 -18.05 -9.97
CA VAL A 21 12.34 -18.79 -10.33
C VAL A 21 13.44 -17.80 -10.73
N ARG A 22 14.61 -17.92 -10.07
CA ARG A 22 15.78 -17.05 -10.28
C ARG A 22 15.46 -15.54 -10.15
N ARG A 23 14.44 -15.17 -9.37
CA ARG A 23 14.04 -13.77 -9.13
C ARG A 23 13.68 -12.98 -10.40
N ARG A 24 13.22 -13.66 -11.46
CA ARG A 24 12.83 -13.01 -12.72
C ARG A 24 11.32 -12.92 -12.83
N ARG A 25 10.74 -11.72 -12.85
CA ARG A 25 9.28 -11.52 -12.94
C ARG A 25 8.75 -11.74 -14.35
N TRP A 26 8.09 -12.88 -14.58
CA TRP A 26 7.22 -13.13 -15.74
C TRP A 26 6.26 -14.29 -15.43
N ALA A 27 5.27 -14.54 -16.29
CA ALA A 27 4.22 -15.51 -16.01
C ALA A 27 4.75 -16.95 -15.79
N GLY A 28 5.69 -17.42 -16.62
CA GLY A 28 6.21 -18.79 -16.53
C GLY A 28 7.31 -19.01 -15.50
N SER A 29 7.67 -18.01 -14.69
CA SER A 29 8.57 -18.18 -13.54
C SER A 29 7.86 -18.08 -12.20
N PHE A 30 6.54 -17.88 -12.17
CA PHE A 30 5.79 -17.80 -10.91
C PHE A 30 5.92 -19.12 -10.11
N VAL A 31 6.22 -19.00 -8.82
CA VAL A 31 6.31 -20.14 -7.89
C VAL A 31 5.11 -20.13 -6.95
N THR A 32 4.96 -19.07 -6.18
CA THR A 32 3.88 -18.94 -5.21
C THR A 32 3.67 -17.49 -4.79
N SER A 33 2.51 -17.22 -4.19
CA SER A 33 2.21 -15.97 -3.50
C SER A 33 1.26 -16.27 -2.33
N ASN A 34 1.51 -15.64 -1.19
CA ASN A 34 0.67 -15.75 0.01
C ASN A 34 0.08 -14.40 0.43
N CYS A 35 0.26 -13.34 -0.38
CA CYS A 35 -0.25 -12.01 -0.07
C CYS A 35 -0.68 -11.28 -1.35
N LEU A 36 -1.67 -10.42 -1.21
CA LEU A 36 -2.19 -9.59 -2.31
C LEU A 36 -1.87 -8.12 -2.03
N VAL A 37 -1.44 -7.40 -3.06
CA VAL A 37 -1.24 -5.94 -3.00
C VAL A 37 -2.26 -5.29 -3.93
N MET A 38 -3.02 -4.36 -3.38
CA MET A 38 -4.05 -3.60 -4.09
C MET A 38 -3.86 -2.11 -3.82
N ASP A 39 -3.98 -1.31 -4.87
CA ASP A 39 -4.08 0.14 -4.72
C ASP A 39 -5.46 0.52 -4.21
N VAL A 40 -5.51 1.44 -3.24
CA VAL A 40 -6.75 2.00 -2.72
C VAL A 40 -6.89 3.43 -3.24
N GLY A 41 -7.72 3.60 -4.26
CA GLY A 41 -8.05 4.90 -4.86
C GLY A 41 -9.46 5.35 -4.47
N ASN A 42 -9.57 6.49 -3.80
CA ASN A 42 -10.87 7.11 -3.49
C ASN A 42 -11.40 7.94 -4.68
N SER A 43 -11.19 7.50 -5.92
CA SER A 43 -11.59 8.26 -7.12
C SER A 43 -13.08 8.17 -7.46
N HIS A 44 -13.85 7.37 -6.72
CA HIS A 44 -15.27 7.16 -6.93
C HIS A 44 -16.13 8.25 -6.28
N THR A 45 -15.58 9.04 -5.35
CA THR A 45 -16.31 10.06 -4.60
C THR A 45 -15.35 11.11 -4.05
N GLU A 46 -15.82 12.37 -4.00
CA GLU A 46 -15.10 13.47 -3.34
C GLU A 46 -15.61 13.70 -1.91
N ASP A 47 -16.64 12.98 -1.46
CA ASP A 47 -17.08 13.01 -0.08
C ASP A 47 -16.09 12.24 0.82
N LEU A 48 -15.42 12.96 1.70
CA LEU A 48 -14.45 12.41 2.66
C LEU A 48 -15.05 11.35 3.59
N ALA A 49 -16.35 11.40 3.85
CA ALA A 49 -17.03 10.42 4.71
C ALA A 49 -17.15 9.05 4.03
N GLU A 50 -17.19 9.01 2.70
CA GLU A 50 -17.29 7.79 1.92
C GLU A 50 -15.93 7.16 1.61
N TRP A 51 -14.84 7.90 1.85
CA TRP A 51 -13.50 7.45 1.53
C TRP A 51 -13.10 6.17 2.26
N VAL A 52 -12.42 5.29 1.52
CA VAL A 52 -11.74 4.14 2.11
C VAL A 52 -10.50 4.66 2.84
N THR A 53 -10.57 4.61 4.16
CA THR A 53 -9.45 4.90 5.07
C THR A 53 -8.79 3.61 5.54
N PRO A 54 -7.51 3.64 5.97
CA PRO A 54 -6.86 2.46 6.56
C PRO A 54 -7.65 1.85 7.72
N LYS A 55 -8.27 2.71 8.55
CA LYS A 55 -9.15 2.27 9.65
C LYS A 55 -10.40 1.56 9.14
N SER A 56 -11.04 2.08 8.10
CA SER A 56 -12.22 1.43 7.50
C SER A 56 -11.84 0.10 6.84
N LEU A 57 -10.66 0.02 6.22
CA LEU A 57 -10.15 -1.19 5.58
C LEU A 57 -9.83 -2.27 6.62
N ALA A 58 -9.18 -1.91 7.72
CA ALA A 58 -8.92 -2.82 8.84
C ALA A 58 -10.22 -3.43 9.42
N LYS A 59 -11.30 -2.65 9.48
CA LYS A 59 -12.61 -3.16 9.90
C LYS A 59 -13.23 -4.11 8.87
N ARG A 60 -13.15 -3.77 7.58
CA ARG A 60 -13.70 -4.58 6.47
C ARG A 60 -12.95 -5.91 6.31
N MET A 61 -11.65 -5.92 6.62
CA MET A 61 -10.75 -7.07 6.51
C MET A 61 -10.49 -7.72 7.87
N ALA A 62 -11.42 -7.63 8.81
CA ALA A 62 -11.27 -8.22 10.14
C ALA A 62 -10.97 -9.72 10.03
N GLY A 63 -9.96 -10.19 10.77
CA GLY A 63 -9.47 -11.57 10.70
C GLY A 63 -8.44 -11.84 9.60
N VAL A 64 -8.12 -10.86 8.75
CA VAL A 64 -7.04 -10.95 7.75
C VAL A 64 -5.88 -10.04 8.15
N ALA A 65 -4.65 -10.57 8.11
CA ALA A 65 -3.46 -9.76 8.34
C ALA A 65 -3.34 -8.68 7.25
N LEU A 66 -3.30 -7.41 7.67
CA LEU A 66 -3.32 -6.25 6.77
C LEU A 66 -2.23 -5.26 7.15
N MET A 67 -1.56 -4.73 6.14
CA MET A 67 -0.66 -3.59 6.24
C MET A 67 -0.99 -2.58 5.15
N THR A 68 -0.88 -1.29 5.46
CA THR A 68 -1.16 -0.22 4.50
C THR A 68 0.01 0.76 4.45
N ALA A 69 0.45 1.11 3.23
CA ALA A 69 1.41 2.18 2.98
C ALA A 69 0.73 3.28 2.17
N THR A 70 1.09 4.53 2.44
CA THR A 70 0.62 5.68 1.65
C THR A 70 1.54 5.89 0.46
N SER A 71 1.00 6.39 -0.67
CA SER A 71 1.86 6.84 -1.76
C SER A 71 2.51 8.19 -1.41
N ARG A 72 3.58 8.56 -2.13
CA ARG A 72 4.20 9.90 -2.04
C ARG A 72 3.23 11.05 -2.38
N ASN A 73 2.09 10.73 -3.00
CA ASN A 73 1.07 11.70 -3.36
C ASN A 73 -0.21 11.59 -2.54
N HIS A 74 -0.18 10.87 -1.42
CA HIS A 74 -1.33 10.75 -0.53
C HIS A 74 -1.82 12.13 -0.07
N GLN A 75 -3.12 12.39 -0.22
CA GLN A 75 -3.78 13.65 0.11
C GLN A 75 -3.22 14.90 -0.60
N ARG A 76 -2.41 14.75 -1.65
CA ARG A 76 -2.03 15.89 -2.51
C ARG A 76 -3.19 16.22 -3.44
N ALA A 77 -3.45 17.51 -3.62
CA ALA A 77 -4.42 17.99 -4.59
C ALA A 77 -4.10 17.43 -5.98
N LYS A 78 -5.10 16.86 -6.66
CA LYS A 78 -4.98 16.42 -8.05
C LYS A 78 -5.03 17.68 -8.92
N GLY A 79 -3.92 18.01 -9.60
CA GLY A 79 -3.80 19.20 -10.43
C GLY A 79 -2.61 19.12 -11.38
N PRO A 80 -2.43 20.10 -12.29
CA PRO A 80 -1.32 20.10 -13.23
C PRO A 80 0.01 20.04 -12.47
N ARG A 81 0.84 19.05 -12.81
CA ARG A 81 2.07 18.71 -12.10
C ARG A 81 3.10 19.83 -12.30
N THR A 82 3.41 20.60 -11.27
CA THR A 82 4.59 21.49 -11.26
C THR A 82 5.87 20.64 -11.14
N PRO A 83 7.01 21.04 -11.77
CA PRO A 83 8.26 20.29 -11.73
C PRO A 83 8.73 20.05 -10.29
N VAL A 84 9.20 18.83 -10.04
CA VAL A 84 9.36 18.24 -8.71
C VAL A 84 10.51 18.89 -7.94
N GLY A 85 10.19 19.58 -6.84
CA GLY A 85 11.07 19.76 -5.68
C GLY A 85 10.74 18.72 -4.60
N ASP A 86 11.78 18.20 -3.96
CA ASP A 86 11.82 17.11 -2.97
C ASP A 86 10.49 16.79 -2.25
N THR A 87 9.89 15.65 -2.64
CA THR A 87 8.66 15.16 -2.00
C THR A 87 9.01 14.30 -0.78
N PRO A 88 8.44 14.56 0.41
CA PRO A 88 8.74 13.80 1.62
C PRO A 88 8.24 12.35 1.51
N LEU A 89 8.92 11.47 2.25
CA LEU A 89 8.69 10.02 2.30
C LEU A 89 7.28 9.66 2.81
N PRO A 90 6.72 8.52 2.40
CA PRO A 90 5.39 8.07 2.83
C PRO A 90 5.34 7.81 4.34
N ARG A 91 4.26 8.26 5.00
CA ARG A 91 4.00 8.01 6.43
C ARG A 91 3.25 6.69 6.60
N LEU A 92 3.77 5.80 7.45
CA LEU A 92 3.09 4.58 7.87
C LEU A 92 1.99 4.91 8.89
N LEU A 93 0.84 4.23 8.78
CA LEU A 93 -0.21 4.28 9.79
C LEU A 93 -0.26 2.92 10.50
N PRO A 94 0.09 2.82 11.80
CA PRO A 94 0.07 1.55 12.50
C PRO A 94 -1.37 1.05 12.67
N ASN A 95 -1.61 -0.21 12.30
CA ASN A 95 -2.82 -0.93 12.65
C ASN A 95 -2.56 -1.68 13.98
N ARG A 96 -2.85 -1.04 15.12
CA ARG A 96 -2.83 -1.74 16.41
C ARG A 96 -4.17 -2.45 16.62
N PRO A 97 -4.21 -3.78 16.83
CA PRO A 97 -5.36 -4.41 17.43
C PRO A 97 -5.49 -3.88 18.86
N ARG A 98 -6.72 -3.58 19.30
CA ARG A 98 -6.97 -3.28 20.71
C ARG A 98 -7.11 -4.61 21.45
N ASP A 99 -6.34 -4.74 22.52
CA ASP A 99 -6.66 -5.63 23.63
C ASP A 99 -7.99 -5.23 24.27
#